data_AF-A0A3C1A9P4-F1
#
_entry.id   AF-A0A3C1A9P4-F1
#
_cell.length_a   1.000
_cell.length_b   1.000
_cell.length_c   1.000
_cell.angle_alpha   90.00
_cell.angle_beta   90.00
_cell.angle_gamma   90.00
#
_symmetry.space_group_name_H-M   'P 1'
#
loop_
_entity.id
_entity.type
_entity.pdbx_description
1 polymer ?
#
loop_
_entity_poly.entity_id
_entity_poly.type
_entity_poly.pdbx_seq_one_letter_code
_entity_poly.pdbx_strand_id
1 'polypeptide(L)'
;MADSVNTSDTLNVHRALSDTLVQGANPSVTHLPQELKLGFSLVSVLRGLLGMVVLLAISYLLSMNRKAVDWKVVFTGLAIQIFLAIGVLYIPAIRMIFEVGGRIFVEILNFTKAGSEFLLGNLLDANSFGFIFAFQVLPTIIFFSALMSLLFYLGIVQVVVKALAWLLAKTLKISGAESLCTAGNIFLGQTEAPLMIKPYLPSMSRSEIFLVMTAGMATMAGGVLAAYISFL
;
A
#
# COMPACT_ATOMS: atom_id res chain seq x y z
N MET A 1 6.89 50.71 -59.54
CA MET A 1 6.05 50.26 -58.42
C MET A 1 6.98 49.58 -57.43
N ALA A 2 7.39 50.35 -56.43
CA ALA A 2 8.33 49.91 -55.41
C ALA A 2 7.54 49.22 -54.31
N ASP A 3 7.84 47.97 -54.01
CA ASP A 3 7.57 47.39 -52.70
C ASP A 3 8.94 47.11 -52.06
N SER A 4 9.34 48.06 -51.22
CA SER A 4 10.48 47.96 -50.33
C SER A 4 10.23 46.81 -49.35
N VAL A 5 10.80 45.64 -49.63
CA VAL A 5 10.90 44.55 -48.66
C VAL A 5 11.75 45.08 -47.50
N ASN A 6 11.06 45.37 -46.41
CA ASN A 6 11.56 46.02 -45.23
C ASN A 6 12.69 45.18 -44.62
N THR A 7 13.92 45.68 -44.65
CA THR A 7 15.12 45.00 -44.16
C THR A 7 15.10 44.77 -42.64
N SER A 8 14.12 45.35 -41.92
CA SER A 8 13.87 45.05 -40.52
C SER A 8 13.14 43.72 -40.30
N ASP A 9 12.31 43.27 -41.25
CA ASP A 9 11.52 42.04 -41.08
C ASP A 9 12.37 40.77 -41.26
N THR A 10 13.35 40.81 -42.17
CA THR A 10 14.33 39.72 -42.31
C THR A 10 15.28 39.63 -41.11
N LEU A 11 15.62 40.78 -40.50
CA LEU A 11 16.43 40.85 -39.27
C LEU A 11 15.65 40.35 -38.04
N ASN A 12 14.34 40.61 -37.99
CA ASN A 12 13.45 40.16 -36.91
C ASN A 12 13.15 38.66 -37.00
N VAL A 13 13.03 38.09 -38.21
CA VAL A 13 12.89 36.64 -38.40
C VAL A 13 14.19 35.91 -38.04
N HIS A 14 15.35 36.48 -38.38
CA HIS A 14 16.64 35.90 -37.97
C HIS A 14 16.87 36.00 -36.46
N ARG A 15 16.43 37.08 -35.81
CA ARG A 15 16.42 37.23 -34.34
C ARG A 15 15.42 36.29 -33.66
N ALA A 16 14.22 36.11 -34.22
CA ALA A 16 13.24 35.17 -33.68
C ALA A 16 13.71 33.71 -33.81
N LEU A 17 14.35 33.34 -34.93
CA LEU A 17 14.98 32.03 -35.09
C LEU A 17 16.22 31.87 -34.20
N SER A 18 17.04 32.91 -34.00
CA SER A 18 18.15 32.84 -33.05
C SER A 18 17.66 32.74 -31.61
N ASP A 19 16.60 33.45 -31.22
CA ASP A 19 16.02 33.37 -29.87
C ASP A 19 15.33 32.01 -29.65
N THR A 20 14.74 31.40 -30.69
CA THR A 20 14.17 30.05 -30.63
C THR A 20 15.26 28.97 -30.56
N LEU A 21 16.39 29.15 -31.27
CA LEU A 21 17.54 28.24 -31.23
C LEU A 21 18.38 28.42 -29.96
N VAL A 22 18.40 29.61 -29.37
CA VAL A 22 19.04 29.91 -28.07
C VAL A 22 18.16 29.47 -26.89
N GLN A 23 16.83 29.57 -26.99
CA GLN A 23 15.91 28.95 -26.02
C GLN A 23 15.89 27.41 -26.13
N GLY A 24 16.17 26.85 -27.30
CA GLY A 24 16.39 25.42 -27.51
C GLY A 24 17.78 24.90 -27.09
N ALA A 25 18.69 25.79 -26.67
CA ALA A 25 20.06 25.47 -26.30
C ALA A 25 20.42 25.99 -24.89
N ASN A 26 19.48 25.95 -23.95
CA ASN A 26 19.78 26.14 -22.54
C ASN A 26 20.09 24.77 -21.91
N PRO A 27 21.36 24.38 -21.67
CA PRO A 27 21.69 23.13 -21.01
C PRO A 27 21.48 23.21 -19.48
N SER A 28 20.71 24.20 -19.00
CA SER A 28 20.46 24.46 -17.58
C SER A 28 19.10 23.96 -17.09
N VAL A 29 18.31 23.28 -17.93
CA VAL A 29 17.33 22.31 -17.43
C VAL A 29 17.93 20.92 -17.57
N THR A 30 19.12 20.75 -16.98
CA THR A 30 19.34 19.54 -16.21
C THR A 30 18.18 19.53 -15.22
N HIS A 31 17.08 18.84 -15.55
CA HIS A 31 16.47 17.99 -14.55
C HIS A 31 17.64 17.12 -14.09
N LEU A 32 18.41 17.65 -13.13
CA LEU A 32 19.18 16.84 -12.23
C LEU A 32 18.23 15.69 -11.96
N PRO A 33 18.60 14.41 -12.20
CA PRO A 33 17.85 13.36 -11.54
C PRO A 33 17.76 13.88 -10.11
N GLN A 34 16.54 14.14 -9.64
CA GLN A 34 16.34 14.56 -8.28
C GLN A 34 16.88 13.36 -7.55
N GLU A 35 18.18 13.43 -7.23
CA GLU A 35 18.93 12.41 -6.56
C GLU A 35 18.01 12.15 -5.40
N LEU A 36 17.39 10.97 -5.42
CA LEU A 36 16.56 10.52 -4.34
C LEU A 36 17.57 10.23 -3.24
N LYS A 37 18.20 11.29 -2.73
CA LYS A 37 18.85 11.35 -1.45
C LYS A 37 17.67 11.03 -0.55
N LEU A 38 17.53 9.75 -0.21
CA LEU A 38 17.01 9.37 1.08
C LEU A 38 17.93 10.04 2.09
N GLY A 39 17.72 11.35 2.25
CA GLY A 39 18.40 12.18 3.20
C GLY A 39 17.82 11.78 4.52
N PHE A 40 18.41 10.77 5.14
CA PHE A 40 18.41 10.66 6.59
C PHE A 40 19.12 11.89 7.13
N SER A 41 18.42 13.01 7.09
CA SER A 41 18.75 14.16 7.90
C SER A 41 18.38 13.79 9.33
N LEU A 42 19.22 14.15 10.29
CA LEU A 42 18.87 14.05 11.71
C LEU A 42 17.50 14.65 11.99
N VAL A 43 17.13 15.71 11.25
CA VAL A 43 15.81 16.36 11.36
C VAL A 43 14.67 15.45 10.89
N SER A 44 14.83 14.68 9.82
CA SER A 44 13.75 13.78 9.32
C SER A 44 13.55 12.59 10.26
N VAL A 45 14.64 12.03 10.79
CA VAL A 45 14.58 10.95 11.79
C VAL A 45 13.92 11.44 13.07
N LEU A 46 14.35 12.58 13.60
CA LEU A 46 13.76 13.17 14.82
C LEU A 46 12.28 13.49 14.63
N ARG A 47 11.88 13.99 13.45
CA ARG A 47 10.47 14.24 13.13
C ARG A 47 9.65 12.94 13.11
N GLY A 48 10.19 11.87 12.51
CA GLY A 48 9.54 10.56 12.52
C GLY A 48 9.40 9.99 13.93
N LEU A 49 10.45 10.10 14.75
CA LEU A 49 10.43 9.67 16.14
C LEU A 49 9.42 10.46 16.98
N LEU A 50 9.38 11.78 16.81
CA LEU A 50 8.40 12.65 17.46
C LEU A 50 6.97 12.23 17.08
N GLY A 51 6.71 11.94 15.81
CA GLY A 51 5.41 11.44 15.35
C GLY A 51 5.00 10.14 16.05
N MET A 52 5.91 9.16 16.15
CA MET A 52 5.66 7.92 16.87
C MET A 52 5.35 8.14 18.35
N VAL A 53 6.13 9.01 19.03
CA VAL A 53 5.91 9.35 20.44
C VAL A 53 4.55 10.03 20.64
N VAL A 54 4.16 10.94 19.74
CA VAL A 54 2.85 11.62 19.81
C VAL A 54 1.70 10.63 19.65
N LEU A 55 1.78 9.70 18.68
CA LEU A 55 0.74 8.68 18.49
C LEU A 55 0.62 7.74 19.71
N LEU A 56 1.75 7.35 20.30
CA LEU A 56 1.75 6.57 21.55
C LEU A 56 1.19 7.38 22.73
N ALA A 57 1.51 8.67 22.82
CA ALA A 57 1.00 9.55 23.86
C ALA A 57 -0.53 9.73 23.75
N ILE A 58 -1.06 9.95 22.55
CA ILE A 58 -2.50 10.01 22.30
C ILE A 58 -3.17 8.69 22.72
N SER A 59 -2.62 7.55 22.27
CA SER A 59 -3.13 6.22 22.62
C SER A 59 -3.12 5.99 24.14
N TYR A 60 -2.07 6.43 24.83
CA TYR A 60 -1.97 6.34 26.29
C TYR A 60 -2.95 7.26 27.02
N LEU A 61 -3.17 8.48 26.51
CA LEU A 61 -4.13 9.43 27.09
C LEU A 61 -5.57 8.93 27.00
N LEU A 62 -5.92 8.33 25.86
CA LEU A 62 -7.22 7.71 25.59
C LEU A 62 -7.37 6.31 26.23
N SER A 63 -6.32 5.77 26.86
CA SER A 63 -6.39 4.46 27.51
C SER A 63 -7.31 4.48 28.73
N MET A 64 -8.21 3.50 28.79
CA MET A 64 -9.15 3.32 29.90
C MET A 64 -8.46 2.95 31.22
N ASN A 65 -7.36 2.19 31.16
CA ASN A 65 -6.58 1.82 32.34
C ASN A 65 -5.07 1.95 32.07
N ARG A 66 -4.55 3.15 32.32
CA ARG A 66 -3.14 3.52 32.10
C ARG A 66 -2.13 2.70 32.89
N LYS A 67 -2.53 2.09 34.01
CA LYS A 67 -1.65 1.28 34.87
C LYS A 67 -1.53 -0.17 34.39
N ALA A 68 -2.53 -0.66 33.65
CA ALA A 68 -2.55 -2.02 33.11
C ALA A 68 -1.88 -2.14 31.73
N VAL A 69 -1.29 -1.06 31.21
CA VAL A 69 -0.57 -1.06 29.93
C VAL A 69 0.71 -1.87 30.08
N ASP A 70 0.80 -3.00 29.36
CA ASP A 70 2.03 -3.77 29.27
C ASP A 70 2.98 -3.14 28.24
N TRP A 71 3.91 -2.33 28.75
CA TRP A 71 4.92 -1.67 27.93
C TRP A 71 5.82 -2.65 27.18
N LYS A 72 6.00 -3.89 27.64
CA LYS A 72 6.78 -4.89 26.90
C LYS A 72 6.09 -5.25 25.60
N VAL A 73 4.77 -5.43 25.62
CA VAL A 73 3.99 -5.74 24.40
C VAL A 73 4.03 -4.55 23.43
N VAL A 74 3.84 -3.33 23.94
CA VAL A 74 3.88 -2.10 23.11
C VAL A 74 5.24 -1.94 22.42
N PHE A 75 6.35 -2.00 23.16
CA PHE A 75 7.68 -1.85 22.57
C PHE A 75 8.07 -3.04 21.67
N THR A 76 7.64 -4.26 22.00
CA THR A 76 7.88 -5.43 21.14
C THR A 76 7.13 -5.30 19.81
N GLY A 77 5.87 -4.88 19.83
CA GLY A 77 5.08 -4.63 18.61
C GLY A 77 5.68 -3.53 17.76
N LEU A 78 6.05 -2.39 18.37
CA LEU A 78 6.71 -1.30 17.66
C LEU A 78 8.05 -1.73 17.07
N ALA A 79 8.85 -2.50 17.82
CA ALA A 79 10.10 -3.04 17.32
C ALA A 79 9.87 -3.94 16.10
N ILE A 80 8.91 -4.87 16.15
CA ILE A 80 8.58 -5.74 15.02
C ILE A 80 8.17 -4.91 13.79
N GLN A 81 7.34 -3.88 13.96
CA GLN A 81 6.94 -2.99 12.86
C GLN A 81 8.15 -2.26 12.24
N ILE A 82 9.03 -1.70 13.07
CA ILE A 82 10.25 -1.00 12.60
C ILE A 82 11.21 -1.99 11.93
N PHE A 83 11.43 -3.17 12.51
CA PHE A 83 12.27 -4.21 11.92
C PHE A 83 11.75 -4.67 10.56
N LEU A 84 10.44 -4.86 10.42
CA LEU A 84 9.82 -5.22 9.15
C LEU A 84 9.95 -4.08 8.13
N ALA A 85 9.71 -2.83 8.55
CA ALA A 85 9.87 -1.66 7.68
C ALA A 85 11.32 -1.51 7.18
N ILE A 86 12.30 -1.59 8.07
CA ILE A 86 13.72 -1.52 7.69
C ILE A 86 14.10 -2.73 6.82
N GLY A 87 13.62 -3.92 7.17
CA GLY A 87 13.88 -5.14 6.41
C GLY A 87 13.41 -5.01 4.96
N VAL A 88 12.16 -4.60 4.75
CA VAL A 88 11.58 -4.45 3.41
C VAL A 88 12.20 -3.29 2.64
N LEU A 89 12.52 -2.16 3.29
CA LEU A 89 13.00 -0.95 2.61
C LEU A 89 14.51 -0.96 2.33
N TYR A 90 15.33 -1.56 3.20
CA TYR A 90 16.79 -1.47 3.12
C TYR A 90 17.49 -2.76 2.76
N ILE A 91 16.97 -3.93 3.15
CA ILE A 91 17.67 -5.20 2.98
C ILE A 91 17.31 -5.78 1.61
N PRO A 92 18.23 -5.84 0.63
CA PRO A 92 17.90 -6.25 -0.75
C PRO A 92 17.33 -7.66 -0.84
N ALA A 93 17.84 -8.59 -0.01
CA ALA A 93 17.36 -9.97 0.04
C ALA A 93 15.89 -10.05 0.48
N ILE A 94 15.49 -9.27 1.48
CA ILE A 94 14.09 -9.24 1.96
C ILE A 94 13.22 -8.55 0.91
N ARG A 95 13.67 -7.40 0.39
CA ARG A 95 12.98 -6.68 -0.67
C ARG A 95 12.67 -7.58 -1.88
N MET A 96 13.61 -8.42 -2.30
CA MET A 96 13.41 -9.36 -3.41
C MET A 96 12.24 -10.32 -3.17
N ILE A 97 12.06 -10.82 -1.94
CA ILE A 97 10.93 -11.71 -1.59
C ILE A 97 9.60 -10.98 -1.81
N PHE A 98 9.49 -9.73 -1.34
CA PHE A 98 8.28 -8.93 -1.51
C PHE A 98 8.06 -8.52 -2.97
N GLU A 99 9.11 -8.27 -3.75
CA GLU A 99 9.02 -7.99 -5.18
C GLU A 99 8.53 -9.21 -5.98
N VAL A 100 8.96 -10.42 -5.62
CA VAL A 100 8.41 -11.66 -6.21
C VAL A 100 6.92 -11.76 -5.92
N GLY A 101 6.51 -11.53 -4.67
CA GLY A 101 5.09 -11.47 -4.31
C GLY A 101 4.32 -10.43 -5.12
N GLY A 102 4.86 -9.20 -5.23
CA GLY A 102 4.28 -8.13 -6.03
C GLY A 102 4.12 -8.49 -7.51
N ARG A 103 5.10 -9.16 -8.12
CA ARG A 103 4.99 -9.65 -9.50
C ARG A 103 3.88 -10.67 -9.67
N ILE A 104 3.71 -11.60 -8.72
CA ILE A 104 2.59 -12.55 -8.73
C ILE A 104 1.25 -11.80 -8.68
N PHE A 105 1.15 -10.77 -7.84
CA PHE A 105 -0.05 -9.93 -7.77
C PHE A 105 -0.34 -9.22 -9.09
N VAL A 106 0.66 -8.61 -9.73
CA VAL A 106 0.50 -7.96 -11.04
C VAL A 106 0.03 -8.96 -12.11
N GLU A 107 0.54 -10.19 -12.08
CA GLU A 107 0.11 -11.22 -13.04
C GLU A 107 -1.36 -11.63 -12.83
N ILE A 108 -1.79 -11.74 -11.57
CA ILE A 108 -3.21 -11.95 -11.21
C ILE A 108 -4.08 -10.80 -11.71
N LEU A 109 -3.61 -9.55 -11.62
CA LEU A 109 -4.30 -8.38 -12.19
C LEU A 109 -4.42 -8.49 -13.72
N ASN A 110 -3.37 -8.96 -14.41
CA ASN A 110 -3.41 -9.17 -15.86
C ASN A 110 -4.45 -10.23 -16.26
N PHE A 111 -4.56 -11.34 -15.53
CA PHE A 111 -5.63 -12.33 -15.75
C PHE A 111 -7.02 -11.73 -15.53
N THR A 112 -7.16 -10.88 -14.51
CA THR A 112 -8.43 -10.17 -14.26
C THR A 112 -8.78 -9.23 -15.41
N LYS A 113 -7.78 -8.49 -15.93
CA LYS A 113 -7.95 -7.58 -17.06
C LYS A 113 -8.44 -8.33 -18.30
N ALA A 114 -7.81 -9.45 -18.64
CA ALA A 114 -8.24 -10.30 -19.76
C ALA A 114 -9.68 -10.81 -19.59
N GLY A 115 -10.06 -11.24 -18.38
CA GLY A 115 -11.43 -11.63 -18.08
C GLY A 115 -12.43 -10.48 -18.16
N SER A 116 -12.01 -9.27 -17.78
CA SER A 116 -12.85 -8.07 -17.87
C SER A 116 -13.03 -7.62 -19.32
N GLU A 117 -11.98 -7.68 -20.14
CA GLU A 117 -12.04 -7.41 -21.59
C GLU A 117 -12.97 -8.38 -22.31
N PHE A 118 -12.97 -9.66 -21.92
CA PHE A 118 -13.93 -10.64 -22.43
C PHE A 118 -15.38 -10.27 -22.09
N LEU A 119 -15.64 -9.80 -20.87
CA LEU A 119 -17.01 -9.49 -20.41
C LEU A 119 -17.54 -8.13 -20.90
N LEU A 120 -16.67 -7.11 -20.96
CA LEU A 120 -17.06 -5.71 -21.14
C LEU A 120 -16.58 -5.12 -22.47
N GLY A 121 -15.67 -5.81 -23.18
CA GLY A 121 -15.15 -5.39 -24.48
C GLY A 121 -14.62 -3.96 -24.46
N ASN A 122 -15.09 -3.15 -25.41
CA ASN A 122 -14.63 -1.77 -25.60
C ASN A 122 -15.01 -0.82 -24.46
N LEU A 123 -15.87 -1.22 -23.50
CA LEU A 123 -16.20 -0.39 -22.34
C LEU A 123 -15.03 -0.21 -21.36
N LEU A 124 -13.98 -1.01 -21.51
CA LEU A 124 -12.72 -0.85 -20.77
C LEU A 124 -11.71 0.04 -21.49
N ASP A 125 -11.97 0.42 -22.74
CA ASP A 125 -11.07 1.30 -23.48
C ASP A 125 -11.18 2.74 -22.94
N ALA A 126 -10.18 3.12 -22.16
CA ALA A 126 -10.06 4.45 -21.58
C ALA A 126 -9.94 5.55 -22.64
N ASN A 127 -9.53 5.22 -23.88
CA ASN A 127 -9.45 6.19 -24.97
C ASN A 127 -10.83 6.51 -25.56
N SER A 128 -11.77 5.56 -25.49
CA SER A 128 -13.11 5.70 -26.05
C SER A 128 -14.10 6.28 -25.03
N PHE A 129 -14.09 5.76 -23.80
CA PHE A 129 -15.10 6.09 -22.78
C PHE A 129 -14.54 6.74 -21.51
N GLY A 130 -13.22 6.97 -21.44
CA GLY A 130 -12.55 7.46 -20.25
C GLY A 130 -12.38 6.38 -19.18
N PHE A 131 -11.75 6.75 -18.06
CA PHE A 131 -11.55 5.83 -16.94
C PHE A 131 -12.87 5.64 -16.16
N ILE A 132 -13.60 4.56 -16.47
CA ILE A 132 -14.80 4.18 -15.72
C ILE A 132 -14.40 3.29 -14.54
N PHE A 133 -14.35 3.90 -13.35
CA PHE A 133 -14.01 3.20 -12.10
C PHE A 133 -14.75 1.87 -11.92
N ALA A 134 -16.06 1.86 -12.19
CA ALA A 134 -16.89 0.67 -12.00
C ALA A 134 -16.40 -0.54 -12.84
N PHE A 135 -15.90 -0.30 -14.04
CA PHE A 135 -15.48 -1.37 -14.95
C PHE A 135 -14.01 -1.73 -14.80
N GLN A 136 -13.16 -0.81 -14.36
CA GLN A 136 -11.72 -1.08 -14.22
C GLN A 136 -11.35 -1.63 -12.83
N VAL A 137 -12.15 -1.35 -11.80
CA VAL A 137 -11.77 -1.62 -10.40
C VAL A 137 -12.63 -2.71 -9.78
N LEU A 138 -13.95 -2.69 -10.00
CA LEU A 138 -14.84 -3.68 -9.36
C LEU A 138 -14.58 -5.11 -9.84
N PRO A 139 -14.29 -5.39 -11.13
CA PRO A 139 -13.94 -6.75 -11.56
C PRO A 139 -12.70 -7.31 -10.85
N THR A 140 -11.70 -6.46 -10.59
CA THR A 140 -10.52 -6.83 -9.80
C THR A 140 -10.89 -7.29 -8.39
N ILE A 141 -11.78 -6.55 -7.71
CA ILE A 141 -12.27 -6.92 -6.38
C ILE A 141 -13.02 -8.26 -6.44
N ILE A 142 -13.93 -8.43 -7.41
CA ILE A 142 -14.73 -9.67 -7.56
C ILE A 142 -13.84 -10.88 -7.80
N PHE A 143 -12.89 -10.77 -8.75
CA PHE A 143 -11.99 -11.86 -9.08
C PHE A 143 -11.09 -12.22 -7.89
N PHE A 144 -10.51 -11.22 -7.23
CA PHE A 144 -9.61 -11.46 -6.11
C PHE A 144 -10.37 -12.02 -4.90
N SER A 145 -11.59 -11.56 -4.62
CA SER A 145 -12.46 -12.15 -3.58
C SER A 145 -12.79 -13.62 -3.89
N ALA A 146 -13.10 -13.96 -5.15
CA ALA A 146 -13.34 -15.35 -5.55
C ALA A 146 -12.07 -16.21 -5.43
N LEU A 147 -10.93 -15.68 -5.85
CA LEU A 147 -9.62 -16.34 -5.72
C LEU A 147 -9.30 -16.58 -4.25
N MET A 148 -9.41 -15.58 -3.39
CA MET A 148 -9.17 -15.72 -1.95
C MET A 148 -10.12 -16.74 -1.32
N SER A 149 -11.40 -16.75 -1.70
CA SER A 149 -12.35 -17.77 -1.26
C SER A 149 -11.92 -19.18 -1.69
N LEU A 150 -11.37 -19.34 -2.89
CA LEU A 150 -10.81 -20.61 -3.36
C LEU A 150 -9.58 -21.03 -2.56
N LEU A 151 -8.61 -20.13 -2.35
CA LEU A 151 -7.42 -20.44 -1.53
C LEU A 151 -7.79 -20.78 -0.08
N PHE A 152 -8.84 -20.16 0.44
CA PHE A 152 -9.40 -20.50 1.74
C PHE A 152 -10.06 -21.88 1.72
N TYR A 153 -10.86 -22.21 0.71
CA TYR A 153 -11.44 -23.56 0.58
C TYR A 153 -10.36 -24.65 0.47
N LEU A 154 -9.27 -24.38 -0.27
CA LEU A 154 -8.15 -25.31 -0.45
C LEU A 154 -7.24 -25.45 0.77
N GLY A 155 -7.42 -24.65 1.83
CA GLY A 155 -6.61 -24.75 3.05
C GLY A 155 -5.28 -23.98 3.04
N ILE A 156 -4.93 -23.30 1.94
CA ILE A 156 -3.61 -22.64 1.77
C ILE A 156 -3.50 -21.46 2.73
N VAL A 157 -4.54 -20.61 2.78
CA VAL A 157 -4.57 -19.43 3.66
C VAL A 157 -4.46 -19.85 5.12
N GLN A 158 -5.10 -20.95 5.51
CA GLN A 158 -5.11 -21.45 6.89
C GLN A 158 -3.71 -21.87 7.35
N VAL A 159 -2.93 -22.51 6.48
CA VAL A 159 -1.54 -22.90 6.81
C VAL A 159 -0.69 -21.67 7.07
N VAL A 160 -0.76 -20.66 6.19
CA VAL A 160 0.00 -19.41 6.33
C VAL A 160 -0.45 -18.62 7.56
N VAL A 161 -1.75 -18.44 7.72
CA VAL A 161 -2.34 -17.71 8.85
C VAL A 161 -2.02 -18.39 10.18
N LYS A 162 -2.03 -19.73 10.26
CA LYS A 162 -1.65 -20.45 11.48
C LYS A 162 -0.18 -20.21 11.85
N ALA A 163 0.72 -20.18 10.87
CA ALA A 163 2.14 -19.89 11.12
C ALA A 163 2.35 -18.45 11.63
N LEU A 164 1.68 -17.48 11.00
CA LEU A 164 1.73 -16.07 11.41
C LEU A 164 1.08 -15.85 12.78
N ALA A 165 -0.08 -16.47 13.03
CA ALA A 165 -0.76 -16.41 14.32
C ALA A 165 0.11 -16.97 15.44
N TRP A 166 0.79 -18.09 15.19
CA TRP A 166 1.74 -18.65 16.14
C TRP A 166 2.92 -17.71 16.42
N LEU A 167 3.45 -17.05 15.38
CA LEU A 167 4.52 -16.06 15.52
C LEU A 167 4.06 -14.86 16.37
N LEU A 168 2.86 -14.32 16.09
CA LEU A 168 2.28 -13.21 16.85
C LEU A 168 2.00 -13.60 18.30
N ALA A 169 1.35 -14.74 18.53
CA ALA A 169 1.05 -15.25 19.87
C ALA A 169 2.33 -15.42 20.70
N LYS A 170 3.39 -15.96 20.10
CA LYS A 170 4.66 -16.22 20.78
C LYS A 170 5.44 -14.93 21.07
N THR A 171 5.44 -13.98 20.14
CA THR A 171 6.22 -12.74 20.28
C THR A 171 5.54 -11.71 21.16
N LEU A 172 4.23 -11.51 20.98
CA LEU A 172 3.45 -10.50 21.69
C LEU A 172 2.75 -11.03 22.94
N LYS A 173 2.80 -12.36 23.20
CA LYS A 173 2.15 -13.04 24.34
C LYS A 173 0.64 -12.76 24.45
N ILE A 174 0.01 -12.61 23.29
CA ILE A 174 -1.44 -12.41 23.13
C ILE A 174 -2.16 -13.74 22.91
N SER A 175 -3.48 -13.73 23.04
CA SER A 175 -4.31 -14.94 22.98
C SER A 175 -4.30 -15.58 21.58
N GLY A 176 -4.54 -16.89 21.52
CA GLY A 176 -4.55 -17.62 20.25
C GLY A 176 -5.65 -17.14 19.30
N ALA A 177 -6.83 -16.81 19.84
CA ALA A 177 -7.96 -16.32 19.03
C ALA A 177 -7.67 -14.94 18.45
N GLU A 178 -7.21 -13.99 19.26
CA GLU A 178 -6.92 -12.64 18.76
C GLU A 178 -5.72 -12.62 17.81
N SER A 179 -4.71 -13.49 18.04
CA SER A 179 -3.59 -13.69 17.11
C SER A 179 -4.02 -14.28 15.78
N LEU A 180 -4.92 -15.28 15.80
CA LEU A 180 -5.42 -15.92 14.59
C LEU A 180 -6.23 -14.94 13.74
N CYS A 181 -7.10 -14.16 14.37
CA CYS A 181 -7.88 -13.15 13.67
C CYS A 181 -6.99 -12.04 13.10
N THR A 182 -6.01 -11.55 13.88
CA THR A 182 -5.06 -10.52 13.43
C THR A 182 -4.20 -11.00 12.26
N ALA A 183 -3.71 -12.24 12.30
CA ALA A 183 -2.99 -12.83 11.17
C ALA A 183 -3.90 -13.04 9.94
N GLY A 184 -5.17 -13.42 10.16
CA GLY A 184 -6.17 -13.56 9.11
C GLY A 184 -6.46 -12.25 8.38
N ASN A 185 -6.53 -11.14 9.11
CA ASN A 185 -6.77 -9.77 8.59
C ASN A 185 -5.70 -9.25 7.62
N ILE A 186 -4.56 -9.95 7.47
CA ILE A 186 -3.55 -9.65 6.43
C ILE A 186 -4.07 -10.02 5.05
N PHE A 187 -4.95 -11.03 4.97
CA PHE A 187 -5.45 -11.59 3.71
C PHE A 187 -6.94 -11.36 3.53
N LEU A 188 -7.69 -11.56 4.61
CA LEU A 188 -9.16 -11.47 4.67
C LEU A 188 -9.60 -10.09 5.13
N GLY A 189 -10.84 -9.71 4.78
CA GLY A 189 -11.42 -8.46 5.27
C GLY A 189 -11.79 -8.48 6.75
N GLN A 190 -12.00 -7.29 7.31
CA GLN A 190 -12.40 -7.07 8.70
C GLN A 190 -13.69 -7.80 9.13
N THR A 191 -14.56 -8.18 8.18
CA THR A 191 -15.78 -8.96 8.43
C THR A 191 -15.58 -10.47 8.25
N GLU A 192 -14.53 -10.87 7.52
CA GLU A 192 -14.25 -12.27 7.16
C GLU A 192 -13.28 -12.91 8.15
N ALA A 193 -12.23 -12.19 8.57
CA ALA A 193 -11.27 -12.73 9.52
C ALA A 193 -11.89 -13.11 10.89
N PRO A 194 -12.86 -12.37 11.45
CA PRO A 194 -13.54 -12.80 12.68
C PRO A 194 -14.31 -14.12 12.55
N LEU A 195 -14.71 -14.51 11.32
CA LEU A 195 -15.39 -15.80 11.11
C LEU A 195 -14.48 -16.99 11.42
N MET A 196 -13.16 -16.84 11.28
CA MET A 196 -12.17 -17.87 11.64
C MET A 196 -12.17 -18.18 13.14
N ILE A 197 -12.58 -17.22 13.97
CA ILE A 197 -12.62 -17.33 15.42
C ILE A 197 -14.04 -17.27 15.98
N LYS A 198 -15.05 -17.44 15.13
CA LYS A 198 -16.47 -17.36 15.50
C LYS A 198 -16.83 -18.13 16.79
N PRO A 199 -16.32 -19.37 17.04
CA PRO A 199 -16.63 -20.09 18.27
C PRO A 199 -16.06 -19.44 19.54
N TYR A 200 -15.00 -18.64 19.42
CA TYR A 200 -14.30 -18.02 20.54
C TYR A 200 -14.79 -16.61 20.87
N LEU A 201 -15.45 -15.93 19.92
CA LEU A 201 -15.97 -14.56 20.10
C LEU A 201 -16.81 -14.38 21.37
N PRO A 202 -17.75 -15.29 21.75
CA PRO A 202 -18.56 -15.11 22.95
C PRO A 202 -17.77 -15.19 24.27
N SER A 203 -16.62 -15.87 24.26
CA SER A 203 -15.77 -16.05 25.45
C SER A 203 -14.61 -15.05 25.53
N MET A 204 -14.44 -14.18 24.53
CA MET A 204 -13.36 -13.20 24.51
C MET A 204 -13.60 -12.07 25.50
N SER A 205 -12.51 -11.60 26.10
CA SER A 205 -12.48 -10.40 26.93
C SER A 205 -12.70 -9.14 26.09
N ARG A 206 -13.04 -8.04 26.75
CA ARG A 206 -13.20 -6.73 26.08
C ARG A 206 -11.93 -6.27 25.37
N SER A 207 -10.75 -6.59 25.93
CA SER A 207 -9.46 -6.25 25.32
C SER A 207 -9.24 -7.02 24.03
N GLU A 208 -9.55 -8.32 24.03
CA GLU A 208 -9.40 -9.18 22.85
C GLU A 208 -10.35 -8.78 21.73
N ILE A 209 -11.61 -8.45 22.06
CA ILE A 209 -12.57 -7.94 21.06
C ILE A 209 -12.09 -6.59 20.50
N PHE A 210 -11.60 -5.68 21.34
CA PHE A 210 -11.07 -4.40 20.89
C PHE A 210 -9.84 -4.59 19.99
N LEU A 211 -8.96 -5.55 20.30
CA LEU A 211 -7.83 -5.89 19.46
C LEU A 211 -8.29 -6.40 18.09
N VAL A 212 -9.26 -7.32 18.05
CA VAL A 212 -9.83 -7.83 16.79
C VAL A 212 -10.40 -6.70 15.92
N MET A 213 -11.13 -5.77 16.52
CA MET A 213 -11.70 -4.62 15.80
C MET A 213 -10.62 -3.66 15.30
N THR A 214 -9.66 -3.29 16.15
CA THR A 214 -8.58 -2.37 15.77
C THR A 214 -7.64 -2.97 14.73
N ALA A 215 -7.34 -4.27 14.82
CA ALA A 215 -6.58 -4.99 13.82
C ALA A 215 -7.26 -4.96 12.44
N GLY A 216 -8.58 -5.20 12.39
CA GLY A 216 -9.34 -5.14 11.14
C GLY A 216 -9.37 -3.74 10.50
N MET A 217 -9.40 -2.69 11.31
CA MET A 217 -9.35 -1.29 10.84
C MET A 217 -7.95 -0.84 10.44
N ALA A 218 -6.91 -1.48 10.98
CA ALA A 218 -5.53 -1.14 10.71
C ALA A 218 -4.99 -1.78 9.41
N THR A 219 -5.71 -2.76 8.84
CA THR A 219 -5.30 -3.48 7.63
C THR A 219 -6.31 -3.32 6.50
N MET A 220 -5.95 -3.79 5.31
CA MET A 220 -6.83 -3.84 4.15
C MET A 220 -6.93 -5.28 3.63
N ALA A 221 -8.10 -5.66 3.14
CA ALA A 221 -8.29 -6.94 2.47
C ALA A 221 -7.52 -6.97 1.14
N GLY A 222 -7.04 -8.15 0.73
CA GLY A 222 -6.27 -8.28 -0.51
C GLY A 222 -7.02 -7.83 -1.77
N GLY A 223 -8.35 -7.97 -1.80
CA GLY A 223 -9.17 -7.50 -2.94
C GLY A 223 -9.19 -5.99 -3.08
N VAL A 224 -9.20 -5.26 -1.96
CA VAL A 224 -9.13 -3.79 -1.97
C VAL A 224 -7.71 -3.31 -2.26
N LEU A 225 -6.69 -4.02 -1.78
CA LEU A 225 -5.29 -3.76 -2.16
C LEU A 225 -5.08 -3.87 -3.67
N ALA A 226 -5.63 -4.92 -4.29
CA ALA A 226 -5.56 -5.13 -5.73
C ALA A 226 -6.18 -3.95 -6.51
N ALA A 227 -7.30 -3.42 -6.05
CA ALA A 227 -7.92 -2.21 -6.60
C ALA A 227 -7.01 -0.97 -6.49
N TYR A 228 -6.32 -0.77 -5.35
CA TYR A 228 -5.38 0.35 -5.20
C TYR A 228 -4.16 0.25 -6.12
N ILE A 229 -3.67 -0.97 -6.36
CA ILE A 229 -2.57 -1.20 -7.31
C ILE A 229 -2.98 -0.82 -8.72
N SER A 230 -4.23 -1.08 -9.13
CA SER A 230 -4.72 -0.70 -10.46
C SER A 230 -4.76 0.82 -10.71
N PHE A 231 -4.61 1.67 -9.68
CA PHE A 231 -4.54 3.14 -9.85
C PHE A 231 -3.11 3.69 -9.98
N LEU A 232 -2.10 2.88 -9.68
CA LEU A 232 -0.68 3.25 -9.73
C LEU A 232 -0.11 2.98 -11.12
#